data_AF-A0A1V4Q8I9-F1
#
_entry.id   AF-A0A1V4Q8I9-F1
#
_cell.length_a   1.000
_cell.length_b   1.000
_cell.length_c   1.000
_cell.angle_alpha   90.00
_cell.angle_beta   90.00
_cell.angle_gamma   90.00
#
_symmetry.space_group_name_H-M   'P 1'
#
loop_
_entity.id
_entity.type
_entity.pdbx_description
1 polymer ?
#
loop_
_entity_poly.entity_id
_entity_poly.type
_entity_poly.pdbx_seq_one_letter_code
_entity_poly.pdbx_strand_id
1 'polypeptide(L)'
;MTTKVAVDLQGAAKTMLTTLYLKSLDAALPHPVLGDRFAPQAVERLDVDWSELGVTARWAPIVTVRTAQYDLWARDFLAAHDQATVVHIGCGLDS
;
A
#
# COMPACT_ATOMS: atom_id res chain seq x y z
N MET A 1 7.87 -17.04 -17.18
CA MET A 1 6.79 -16.03 -17.03
C MET A 1 5.84 -16.57 -15.97
N THR A 2 5.80 -15.94 -14.80
CA THR A 2 4.83 -16.26 -13.76
C THR A 2 3.45 -15.81 -14.24
N THR A 3 2.47 -16.71 -14.20
CA THR A 3 1.07 -16.39 -14.50
C THR A 3 0.58 -15.33 -13.51
N LYS A 4 0.02 -14.22 -14.01
CA LYS A 4 -0.60 -13.20 -13.17
C LYS A 4 -1.86 -13.75 -12.50
N VAL A 5 -2.20 -13.21 -11.33
CA VAL A 5 -3.34 -13.62 -10.52
C VAL A 5 -4.53 -12.72 -10.81
N ALA A 6 -5.65 -13.31 -11.22
CA ALA A 6 -6.91 -12.59 -11.41
C ALA A 6 -7.44 -12.04 -10.08
N VAL A 7 -8.01 -10.83 -10.13
CA VAL A 7 -8.53 -10.13 -8.94
C VAL A 7 -10.05 -10.03 -9.02
N ASP A 8 -10.74 -10.63 -8.04
CA ASP A 8 -12.19 -10.48 -7.85
C ASP A 8 -12.48 -9.60 -6.62
N LEU A 9 -12.29 -8.29 -6.79
CA LEU A 9 -12.60 -7.28 -5.76
C LEU A 9 -13.71 -6.36 -6.25
N GLN A 10 -14.79 -6.29 -5.46
CA GLN A 10 -16.00 -5.54 -5.81
C GLN A 10 -16.40 -4.59 -4.67
N GLY A 11 -17.25 -3.60 -4.99
CA GLY A 11 -17.74 -2.63 -4.02
C GLY A 11 -16.62 -1.92 -3.27
N ALA A 12 -16.74 -1.82 -1.94
CA ALA A 12 -15.74 -1.16 -1.10
C ALA A 12 -14.34 -1.81 -1.19
N ALA A 13 -14.26 -3.13 -1.40
CA ALA A 13 -12.98 -3.84 -1.47
C ALA A 13 -12.13 -3.43 -2.70
N LYS A 14 -12.78 -2.97 -3.78
CA LYS A 14 -12.09 -2.48 -4.99
C LYS A 14 -11.20 -1.25 -4.71
N THR A 15 -11.54 -0.45 -3.69
CA THR A 15 -10.77 0.74 -3.31
C THR A 15 -9.34 0.43 -2.84
N MET A 16 -9.09 -0.80 -2.39
CA MET A 16 -7.75 -1.24 -1.96
C MET A 16 -6.75 -1.29 -3.13
N LEU A 17 -7.22 -1.51 -4.37
CA LEU A 17 -6.36 -1.52 -5.55
C LEU A 17 -5.75 -0.15 -5.82
N THR A 18 -6.52 0.92 -5.65
CA THR A 18 -5.99 2.29 -5.77
C THR A 18 -4.94 2.57 -4.70
N THR A 19 -5.19 2.13 -3.46
CA THR A 19 -4.21 2.26 -2.36
C THR A 19 -2.91 1.53 -2.68
N LEU A 20 -3.01 0.25 -3.08
CA LEU A 20 -1.85 -0.57 -3.45
C LEU A 20 -1.05 0.05 -4.59
N TYR A 21 -1.74 0.47 -5.66
CA TYR A 21 -1.08 1.04 -6.82
C TYR A 21 -0.39 2.36 -6.50
N LEU A 22 -1.01 3.23 -5.70
CA LEU A 22 -0.38 4.48 -5.25
C LEU A 22 0.84 4.23 -4.34
N LYS A 23 0.83 3.23 -3.45
CA LYS A 23 2.02 2.81 -2.69
C LYS A 23 3.14 2.34 -3.64
N SER A 24 2.80 1.59 -4.70
CA SER A 24 3.77 1.17 -5.72
C SER A 24 4.36 2.33 -6.51
N LEU A 25 3.55 3.35 -6.86
CA LEU A 25 4.05 4.53 -7.56
C LEU A 25 4.94 5.40 -6.67
N ASP A 26 4.62 5.53 -5.38
CA ASP A 26 5.47 6.18 -4.38
C ASP A 26 6.84 5.51 -4.31
N ALA A 27 6.87 4.18 -4.19
CA ALA A 27 8.11 3.41 -4.07
C ALA A 27 9.06 3.55 -5.28
N ALA A 28 8.54 3.95 -6.45
CA ALA A 28 9.34 4.21 -7.64
C ALA A 28 9.88 5.66 -7.73
N LEU A 29 9.47 6.56 -6.83
CA LEU A 29 9.97 7.94 -6.82
C LEU A 29 11.44 8.00 -6.38
N PRO A 30 12.21 9.00 -6.85
CA PRO A 30 13.58 9.23 -6.36
C PRO A 30 13.65 9.48 -4.85
N HIS A 31 12.59 10.09 -4.30
CA HIS A 31 12.42 10.40 -2.88
C HIS A 31 11.00 9.97 -2.45
N PRO A 32 10.80 8.68 -2.15
CA PRO A 32 9.50 8.16 -1.74
C PRO A 32 9.11 8.69 -0.36
N VAL A 33 7.80 8.84 -0.10
CA VAL A 33 7.32 9.19 1.24
C VAL A 33 7.36 7.97 2.16
N LEU A 34 6.86 6.83 1.66
CA LEU A 34 6.78 5.57 2.41
C LEU A 34 7.80 4.56 1.89
N GLY A 35 7.90 4.40 0.57
CA GLY A 35 8.84 3.45 -0.03
C GLY A 35 8.47 1.99 0.21
N ASP A 36 7.18 1.64 0.19
CA ASP A 36 6.72 0.26 0.33
C ASP A 36 7.24 -0.62 -0.80
N ARG A 37 8.21 -1.48 -0.48
CA ARG A 37 8.86 -2.40 -1.43
C ARG A 37 7.99 -3.60 -1.82
N PHE A 38 6.93 -3.90 -1.08
CA PHE A 38 6.04 -5.02 -1.35
C PHE A 38 4.96 -4.63 -2.35
N ALA A 39 4.51 -3.37 -2.34
CA ALA A 39 3.50 -2.89 -3.27
C ALA A 39 3.86 -3.10 -4.75
N PRO A 40 5.08 -2.77 -5.24
CA PRO A 40 5.48 -3.08 -6.61
C PRO A 40 5.44 -4.57 -6.94
N GLN A 41 5.89 -5.42 -6.01
CA GLN A 41 5.90 -6.88 -6.21
C GLN A 41 4.49 -7.46 -6.35
N ALA A 42 3.53 -6.92 -5.60
CA ALA A 42 2.13 -7.28 -5.73
C ALA A 42 1.56 -6.76 -7.07
N VAL A 43 1.81 -5.48 -7.41
CA VAL A 43 1.35 -4.87 -8.66
C VAL A 43 1.79 -5.64 -9.90
N GLU A 44 3.03 -6.15 -9.91
CA GLU A 44 3.57 -6.97 -11.02
C GLU A 44 2.86 -8.33 -11.17
N ARG A 45 2.33 -8.88 -10.07
CA ARG A 45 1.74 -10.22 -10.02
C ARG A 45 0.23 -10.23 -10.25
N LEU A 46 -0.45 -9.10 -10.14
CA LEU A 46 -1.90 -9.02 -10.31
C LEU A 46 -2.28 -8.73 -11.76
N ASP A 47 -3.35 -9.40 -12.22
CA ASP A 47 -3.98 -9.17 -13.51
C ASP A 47 -5.03 -8.05 -13.38
N VAL A 48 -4.53 -6.82 -13.29
CA VAL A 48 -5.33 -5.59 -13.15
C VAL A 48 -4.85 -4.59 -14.19
N ASP A 49 -5.79 -3.96 -14.90
CA ASP A 49 -5.50 -2.78 -15.70
C ASP A 49 -5.40 -1.55 -14.79
N TRP A 50 -4.18 -1.22 -14.38
CA TRP A 50 -3.91 -0.09 -13.50
C TRP A 50 -4.23 1.27 -14.16
N SER A 51 -4.35 1.34 -15.49
CA SER A 51 -4.69 2.58 -16.19
C SER A 51 -6.14 3.00 -15.97
N GLU A 52 -7.04 2.04 -15.71
CA GLU A 52 -8.46 2.31 -15.41
C GLU A 52 -8.69 3.06 -14.09
N LEU A 53 -7.69 3.08 -13.20
CA LEU A 53 -7.80 3.75 -11.90
C LEU A 53 -7.73 5.28 -12.00
N GLY A 54 -7.29 5.84 -13.13
CA GLY A 54 -7.26 7.29 -13.35
C GLY A 54 -6.34 8.08 -12.40
N VAL A 55 -5.40 7.39 -11.74
CA VAL A 55 -4.43 7.98 -10.80
C VAL A 55 -3.03 8.03 -11.40
N THR A 56 -2.20 8.93 -10.88
CA THR A 56 -0.81 9.08 -11.28
C THR A 56 0.08 9.25 -10.05
N ALA A 57 1.41 9.19 -10.22
CA ALA A 57 2.37 9.29 -9.13
C ALA A 57 2.23 10.60 -8.31
N ARG A 58 1.72 11.68 -8.92
CA ARG A 58 1.44 12.95 -8.20
C ARG A 58 0.43 12.79 -7.05
N TRP A 59 -0.42 11.77 -7.11
CA TRP A 59 -1.42 11.48 -6.09
C TRP A 59 -0.88 10.57 -5.00
N ALA A 60 0.27 9.91 -5.20
CA ALA A 60 0.79 8.92 -4.26
C ALA A 60 0.92 9.44 -2.81
N PRO A 61 1.37 10.69 -2.57
CA PRO A 61 1.43 11.26 -1.23
C PRO A 61 0.10 11.28 -0.46
N ILE A 62 -1.06 11.35 -1.15
CA ILE A 62 -2.37 11.36 -0.48
C ILE A 62 -2.63 10.06 0.30
N VAL A 63 -2.00 8.96 -0.14
CA VAL A 63 -2.09 7.65 0.50
C VAL A 63 -0.87 7.40 1.38
N THR A 64 0.34 7.66 0.86
CA THR A 64 1.58 7.23 1.53
C THR A 64 1.92 8.05 2.77
N VAL A 65 1.53 9.33 2.84
CA VAL A 65 1.68 10.13 4.08
C VAL A 65 0.86 9.53 5.21
N ARG A 66 -0.37 9.07 4.94
CA ARG A 66 -1.23 8.44 5.95
C ARG A 66 -0.62 7.15 6.48
N THR A 67 -0.10 6.29 5.60
CA THR A 67 0.55 5.05 6.02
C THR A 67 1.84 5.34 6.79
N ALA A 68 2.67 6.26 6.33
CA ALA A 68 3.89 6.66 7.04
C ALA A 68 3.59 7.19 8.46
N GLN A 69 2.46 7.89 8.63
CA GLN A 69 2.03 8.35 9.95
C GLN A 69 1.64 7.19 10.89
N TYR A 70 0.96 6.17 10.37
CA TYR A 70 0.65 4.96 11.15
C TYR A 70 1.91 4.20 11.53
N ASP A 71 2.88 4.08 10.63
CA ASP A 71 4.18 3.45 10.90
C ASP A 71 4.96 4.19 11.98
N LEU A 72 4.95 5.53 11.93
CA LEU A 72 5.54 6.39 12.95
C LEU A 72 4.92 6.12 14.32
N TRP A 73 3.59 6.17 14.42
CA TRP A 73 2.91 5.93 15.69
C TRP A 73 3.10 4.52 16.21
N ALA A 74 3.03 3.49 15.35
CA ALA A 74 3.26 2.12 15.75
C ALA A 74 4.71 1.94 16.24
N ARG A 75 5.69 2.50 15.53
CA ARG A 75 7.10 2.44 15.93
C ARG A 75 7.35 3.13 17.26
N ASP A 76 6.82 4.33 17.45
CA ASP A 76 7.01 5.09 18.68
C ASP A 76 6.37 4.38 19.88
N PHE A 77 5.18 3.79 19.68
CA PHE A 77 4.52 2.98 20.71
C PHE A 77 5.35 1.75 21.07
N LEU A 78 5.83 0.99 20.08
CA LEU A 78 6.66 -0.19 20.31
C LEU A 78 8.00 0.15 20.99
N ALA A 79 8.58 1.32 20.70
CA ALA A 79 9.80 1.78 21.35
C ALA A 79 9.60 2.17 22.83
N ALA A 80 8.38 2.58 23.21
CA ALA A 80 8.04 2.97 24.57
C ALA A 80 7.56 1.80 25.46
N HIS A 81 7.27 0.64 24.86
CA HIS A 81 6.65 -0.50 25.54
C HIS A 81 7.34 -1.83 25.19
N ASP A 82 8.08 -2.40 26.15
CA ASP A 82 8.79 -3.68 26.00
C ASP A 82 7.87 -4.87 25.72
N GLN A 83 6.59 -4.78 26.10
CA GLN A 83 5.56 -5.78 25.82
C GLN A 83 4.33 -5.10 25.21
N ALA A 84 4.04 -5.44 23.95
CA ALA A 84 2.94 -4.86 23.18
C ALA A 84 2.28 -5.89 22.27
N THR A 85 0.99 -5.70 21.99
CA THR A 85 0.23 -6.45 20.98
C THR A 85 -0.29 -5.46 19.94
N VAL A 86 0.01 -5.72 18.67
CA VAL A 86 -0.46 -4.91 17.53
C VAL A 86 -1.61 -5.62 16.83
N VAL A 87 -2.71 -4.90 16.60
CA VAL A 87 -3.85 -5.39 15.82
C VAL A 87 -4.11 -4.42 14.67
N HIS A 88 -3.96 -4.89 13.44
CA HIS A 88 -4.29 -4.11 12.25
C HIS A 88 -5.68 -4.50 11.74
N ILE A 89 -6.67 -3.66 12.08
CA ILE A 89 -8.07 -3.89 11.71
C ILE A 89 -8.30 -3.45 10.27
N GLY A 90 -8.99 -4.28 9.47
CA GLY A 90 -9.29 -3.95 8.08
C GLY A 90 -8.04 -3.77 7.21
N CYS A 91 -6.97 -4.52 7.50
CA CYS A 91 -5.65 -4.33 6.91
C CYS A 91 -5.62 -4.48 5.39
N GLY A 92 -6.54 -5.23 4.80
CA GLY A 92 -6.64 -5.34 3.34
C GLY A 92 -5.32 -5.80 2.71
N LEU A 93 -4.69 -4.91 1.96
CA LEU A 93 -3.41 -5.15 1.27
C LEU A 93 -2.26 -4.33 1.88
N ASP A 94 -2.34 -3.98 3.16
CA ASP A 94 -1.25 -3.26 3.84
C ASP A 94 -0.03 -4.16 4.11
N SER A 95 1.16 -3.55 4.07
CA SER A 95 2.48 -4.16 4.20
C SER A 95 3.56 -3.14 4.48
#